data_AF-A0A0F5YC42-F1
#
_entry.id   AF-A0A0F5YC42-F1
#
_cell.length_a   1.000
_cell.length_b   1.000
_cell.length_c   1.000
_cell.angle_alpha   90.00
_cell.angle_beta   90.00
_cell.angle_gamma   90.00
#
_symmetry.space_group_name_H-M   'P 1'
#
loop_
_entity.id
_entity.type
_entity.pdbx_description
1 polymer ?
#
loop_
_entity_poly.entity_id
_entity_poly.type
_entity_poly.pdbx_seq_one_letter_code
_entity_poly.pdbx_strand_id
1 'polypeptide(L)'
;MDIQEIFAKGGPAMWPLLVLSILSVSTIIERLWFWGNTLTREQQIVNRVVDAARRGQWGVAYQATRQASNRPVGRFLYAPLRLNNPDPELFRLALEAAADDELASMRRGDKILEAVIALSPMLGLLGTVLGLINSLGSIRLGDIGTSSASDVTLGIGEALITTATGLIVAIVSLTFYRLFQALSFSQIKVFRKVGNELELLYRQDWPQVQSQLQVIRNQEAQLEYEADRNHAFNNNSHASTIDLDKSEESEERSLNHRNTEIQRNTEIQSVETSEHLEDDEKPDEEEDRIN
;
A
#
# COMPACT_ATOMS: atom_id res chain seq x y z
N MET A 1 1.68 -30.33 -24.63
CA MET A 1 2.62 -30.54 -23.51
C MET A 1 2.00 -29.91 -22.30
N ASP A 2 1.70 -30.74 -21.31
CA ASP A 2 1.20 -30.24 -20.04
C ASP A 2 2.34 -29.50 -19.30
N ILE A 3 2.03 -28.48 -18.49
CA ILE A 3 3.07 -27.73 -17.73
C ILE A 3 3.84 -28.70 -16.81
N GLN A 4 3.15 -29.74 -16.33
CA GLN A 4 3.72 -30.82 -15.53
C GLN A 4 4.74 -31.65 -16.31
N GLU A 5 4.54 -31.89 -17.61
CA GLU A 5 5.52 -32.60 -18.44
C GLU A 5 6.79 -31.78 -18.68
N ILE A 6 6.66 -30.45 -18.85
CA ILE A 6 7.81 -29.56 -19.04
C ILE A 6 8.66 -29.53 -17.77
N PHE A 7 8.02 -29.54 -16.60
CA PHE A 7 8.70 -29.57 -15.30
C PHE A 7 9.35 -30.93 -15.00
N ALA A 8 8.68 -32.02 -15.35
CA ALA A 8 9.25 -33.36 -15.21
C ALA A 8 10.51 -33.54 -16.08
N LYS A 9 10.50 -32.93 -17.28
CA LYS A 9 11.59 -33.03 -18.26
C LYS A 9 12.75 -32.08 -18.01
N GLY A 10 12.52 -30.84 -17.55
CA GLY A 10 13.60 -29.85 -17.46
C GLY A 10 14.56 -29.99 -16.26
N GLY A 11 14.31 -30.94 -15.36
CA GLY A 11 15.19 -31.26 -14.24
C GLY A 11 15.24 -30.18 -13.13
N PRO A 12 16.16 -30.31 -12.16
CA PRO A 12 16.21 -29.45 -10.96
C PRO A 12 16.41 -27.95 -11.25
N ALA A 13 17.07 -27.62 -12.36
CA ALA A 13 17.34 -26.25 -12.79
C ALA A 13 16.06 -25.47 -13.20
N MET A 14 14.93 -26.15 -13.44
CA MET A 14 13.66 -25.50 -13.75
C MET A 14 13.05 -24.75 -12.57
N TRP A 15 13.25 -25.21 -11.34
CA TRP A 15 12.72 -24.57 -10.13
C TRP A 15 13.24 -23.13 -9.94
N PRO A 16 14.56 -22.87 -9.90
CA PRO A 16 15.07 -21.51 -9.78
C PRO A 16 14.71 -20.65 -11.01
N LEU A 17 14.63 -21.26 -12.20
CA LEU A 17 14.23 -20.57 -13.43
C LEU A 17 12.78 -20.09 -13.36
N LEU A 18 11.87 -20.88 -12.81
CA LEU A 18 10.48 -20.48 -12.59
C LEU A 18 10.37 -19.33 -11.58
N VAL A 19 11.17 -19.34 -10.51
CA VAL A 19 11.23 -18.20 -9.59
C VAL A 19 11.65 -16.92 -10.32
N LEU A 20 12.69 -16.97 -11.15
CA LEU A 20 13.12 -15.82 -11.95
C LEU A 20 12.05 -15.37 -12.95
N SER A 21 11.33 -16.31 -13.57
CA SER A 21 10.23 -16.01 -14.48
C SER A 21 9.09 -15.25 -13.78
N ILE A 22 8.67 -15.72 -12.60
CA ILE A 22 7.63 -15.06 -11.80
C ILE A 22 8.09 -13.67 -11.36
N LEU A 23 9.33 -13.53 -10.88
CA LEU A 23 9.89 -12.23 -10.49
C LEU A 23 9.93 -11.25 -11.67
N SER A 24 10.30 -11.73 -12.86
CA SER A 24 10.31 -10.93 -14.08
C SER A 24 8.91 -10.45 -14.45
N VAL A 25 7.95 -11.37 -14.58
CA VAL A 25 6.57 -11.03 -14.97
C VAL A 25 5.93 -10.09 -13.96
N SER A 26 6.11 -10.35 -12.66
CA SER A 26 5.61 -9.49 -11.59
C SER A 26 6.17 -8.06 -11.72
N THR A 27 7.48 -7.93 -11.93
CA THR A 27 8.14 -6.63 -12.08
C THR A 27 7.67 -5.93 -13.35
N ILE A 28 7.53 -6.65 -14.48
CA ILE A 28 7.06 -6.10 -15.75
C ILE A 28 5.66 -5.52 -15.62
N ILE A 29 4.74 -6.24 -14.97
CA ILE A 29 3.35 -5.79 -14.79
C ILE A 29 3.29 -4.54 -13.90
N GLU A 30 3.98 -4.56 -12.76
CA GLU A 30 4.07 -3.39 -11.86
C GLU A 30 4.59 -2.17 -12.62
N ARG A 31 5.63 -2.36 -13.45
CA ARG A 31 6.25 -1.28 -14.21
C ARG A 31 5.40 -0.78 -15.36
N LEU A 32 4.71 -1.65 -16.10
CA LEU A 32 3.79 -1.25 -17.15
C LEU A 32 2.67 -0.37 -16.59
N TRP A 33 2.13 -0.73 -15.42
CA TRP A 33 1.08 0.06 -14.78
C TRP A 33 1.60 1.42 -14.29
N PHE A 34 2.78 1.46 -13.65
CA PHE A 34 3.43 2.69 -13.22
C PHE A 34 3.66 3.67 -14.39
N TRP A 35 4.26 3.17 -15.48
CA TRP A 35 4.54 3.98 -16.66
C TRP A 35 3.26 4.44 -17.36
N GLY A 36 2.28 3.54 -17.55
CA GLY A 36 0.98 3.89 -18.12
C GLY A 36 0.28 5.01 -17.35
N ASN A 37 0.25 4.95 -16.03
CA ASN A 37 -0.38 6.00 -15.21
C ASN A 37 0.42 7.32 -15.15
N THR A 38 1.76 7.25 -15.24
CA THR A 38 2.64 8.42 -15.14
C THR A 38 2.62 9.25 -16.43
N LEU A 39 2.83 8.64 -17.61
CA LEU A 39 2.95 9.39 -18.87
C LEU A 39 1.64 10.06 -19.31
N THR A 40 0.47 9.50 -19.01
CA THR A 40 -0.80 10.01 -19.57
C THR A 40 -1.19 11.40 -19.05
N ARG A 41 -0.83 11.74 -17.81
CA ARG A 41 -1.29 13.00 -17.16
C ARG A 41 -0.19 14.01 -16.86
N GLU A 42 1.07 13.63 -17.08
CA GLU A 42 2.22 14.49 -16.80
C GLU A 42 2.15 15.82 -17.55
N GLN A 43 1.91 15.78 -18.86
CA GLN A 43 1.91 16.98 -19.70
C GLN A 43 0.86 18.02 -19.25
N GLN A 44 -0.30 17.56 -18.78
CA GLN A 44 -1.37 18.43 -18.31
C GLN A 44 -0.97 19.16 -17.02
N ILE A 45 -0.30 18.45 -16.09
CA ILE A 45 0.18 19.03 -14.84
C ILE A 45 1.27 20.04 -15.12
N VAL A 46 2.26 19.67 -15.94
CA VAL A 46 3.36 20.54 -16.35
C VAL A 46 2.84 21.83 -16.96
N ASN A 47 1.98 21.73 -17.98
CA ASN A 47 1.44 22.91 -18.66
C ASN A 47 0.68 23.80 -17.69
N ARG A 48 -0.18 23.23 -16.83
CA ARG A 48 -0.96 24.00 -15.85
C ARG A 48 -0.07 24.77 -14.87
N VAL A 49 1.01 24.15 -14.39
CA VAL A 49 1.93 24.74 -13.42
C VAL A 49 2.79 25.81 -14.07
N VAL A 50 3.40 25.50 -15.22
CA VAL A 50 4.26 26.43 -15.96
C VAL A 50 3.46 27.62 -16.47
N ASP A 51 2.25 27.42 -17.01
CA ASP A 51 1.40 28.53 -17.47
C ASP A 51 0.94 29.43 -16.32
N ALA A 52 0.68 28.86 -15.13
CA ALA A 52 0.38 29.65 -13.94
C ALA A 52 1.60 30.47 -13.49
N ALA A 53 2.79 29.87 -13.47
CA ALA A 53 4.03 30.56 -13.15
C ALA A 53 4.35 31.68 -14.17
N ARG A 54 4.19 31.43 -15.48
CA ARG A 54 4.36 32.43 -16.54
C ARG A 54 3.44 33.65 -16.41
N ARG A 55 2.26 33.45 -15.82
CA ARG A 55 1.31 34.54 -15.53
C ARG A 55 1.56 35.23 -14.19
N GLY A 56 2.64 34.87 -13.48
CA GLY A 56 2.93 35.35 -12.13
C GLY A 56 1.93 34.85 -11.07
N GLN A 57 1.11 33.84 -11.39
CA GLN A 57 0.07 33.29 -10.51
C GLN A 57 0.64 32.12 -9.69
N TRP A 58 1.65 32.41 -8.88
CA TRP A 58 2.41 31.42 -8.11
C TRP A 58 1.56 30.63 -7.13
N GLY A 59 0.49 31.25 -6.63
CA GLY A 59 -0.50 30.57 -5.82
C GLY A 59 -1.25 29.45 -6.51
N VAL A 60 -1.63 29.66 -7.78
CA VAL A 60 -2.29 28.64 -8.60
C VAL A 60 -1.30 27.52 -8.95
N ALA A 61 -0.03 27.87 -9.21
CA ALA A 61 1.03 26.90 -9.43
C ALA A 61 1.26 26.00 -8.20
N TYR A 62 1.30 26.59 -7.00
CA TYR A 62 1.40 25.86 -5.73
C TYR A 62 0.24 24.88 -5.54
N GLN A 63 -1.01 25.33 -5.71
CA GLN A 63 -2.17 24.46 -5.54
C GLN A 63 -2.22 23.34 -6.58
N ALA A 64 -1.88 23.64 -7.84
CA ALA A 64 -1.84 22.65 -8.91
C ALA A 64 -0.79 21.55 -8.65
N THR A 65 0.38 21.91 -8.16
CA THR A 65 1.43 20.94 -7.79
C THR A 65 1.05 20.13 -6.55
N ARG A 66 0.43 20.76 -5.54
CA ARG A 66 -0.09 20.09 -4.34
C ARG A 66 -1.13 19.03 -4.67
N GLN A 67 -2.12 19.35 -5.51
CA GLN A 67 -3.14 18.39 -5.98
C GLN A 67 -2.55 17.25 -6.81
N ALA A 68 -1.41 17.49 -7.46
CA ALA A 68 -0.71 16.51 -8.28
C ALA A 68 0.36 15.70 -7.51
N SER A 69 0.48 15.88 -6.19
CA SER A 69 1.50 15.23 -5.33
C SER A 69 1.46 13.70 -5.30
N ASN A 70 0.40 13.06 -5.80
CA ASN A 70 0.37 11.61 -6.00
C ASN A 70 1.13 11.15 -7.27
N ARG A 71 1.77 12.07 -8.01
CA ARG A 71 2.53 11.77 -9.22
C ARG A 71 3.96 12.30 -9.13
N PRO A 72 4.94 11.63 -9.78
CA PRO A 72 6.35 12.04 -9.71
C PRO A 72 6.55 13.50 -10.12
N VAL A 73 6.00 13.92 -11.27
CA VAL A 73 6.12 15.31 -11.74
C VAL A 73 5.49 16.33 -10.79
N GLY A 74 4.41 15.96 -10.11
CA GLY A 74 3.74 16.84 -9.15
C GLY A 74 4.59 17.02 -7.89
N ARG A 75 5.16 15.93 -7.37
CA ARG A 75 6.11 15.96 -6.24
C ARG A 75 7.34 16.78 -6.56
N PHE A 76 7.91 16.57 -7.75
CA PHE A 76 9.04 17.32 -8.27
C PHE A 76 8.80 18.83 -8.28
N LEU A 77 7.68 19.27 -8.88
CA LEU A 77 7.36 20.70 -8.97
C LEU A 77 6.87 21.30 -7.63
N TYR A 78 6.30 20.48 -6.75
CA TYR A 78 5.84 20.91 -5.43
C TYR A 78 7.00 21.13 -4.45
N ALA A 79 8.08 20.35 -4.56
CA ALA A 79 9.21 20.35 -3.64
C ALA A 79 9.84 21.74 -3.38
N PRO A 80 10.11 22.58 -4.41
CA PRO A 80 10.63 23.92 -4.16
C PRO A 80 9.52 24.91 -3.75
N LEU A 81 8.30 24.74 -4.25
CA LEU A 81 7.16 25.65 -3.97
C LEU A 81 6.63 25.54 -2.53
N ARG A 82 6.85 24.41 -1.85
CA ARG A 82 6.46 24.25 -0.44
C ARG A 82 7.40 24.94 0.55
N LEU A 83 8.63 25.27 0.15
CA LEU A 83 9.63 25.85 1.05
C LEU A 83 9.24 27.27 1.49
N ASN A 84 9.76 27.67 2.66
CA ASN A 84 9.48 28.97 3.25
C ASN A 84 10.46 30.02 2.70
N ASN A 85 9.97 30.90 1.81
CA ASN A 85 10.76 31.98 1.19
C ASN A 85 12.17 31.54 0.71
N PRO A 86 12.26 30.44 -0.06
CA PRO A 86 13.55 29.83 -0.38
C PRO A 86 14.31 30.69 -1.38
N ASP A 87 15.50 31.23 -1.10
CA ASP A 87 16.28 32.00 -2.10
C ASP A 87 16.39 31.28 -3.47
N PRO A 88 16.63 31.99 -4.59
CA PRO A 88 16.64 31.33 -5.90
C PRO A 88 17.60 30.13 -5.98
N GLU A 89 18.65 30.16 -5.17
CA GLU A 89 19.59 29.07 -5.04
C GLU A 89 19.01 27.87 -4.28
N LEU A 90 18.35 28.09 -3.14
CA LEU A 90 17.63 27.04 -2.42
C LEU A 90 16.47 26.47 -3.25
N PHE A 91 15.79 27.30 -4.05
CA PHE A 91 14.76 26.85 -4.98
C PHE A 91 15.33 25.90 -6.04
N ARG A 92 16.45 26.28 -6.67
CA ARG A 92 17.18 25.43 -7.63
C ARG A 92 17.62 24.12 -6.97
N LEU A 93 18.22 24.19 -5.79
CA LEU A 93 18.69 23.01 -5.06
C LEU A 93 17.55 22.05 -4.72
N ALA A 94 16.40 22.56 -4.30
CA ALA A 94 15.22 21.76 -4.00
C ALA A 94 14.64 21.07 -5.24
N LEU A 95 14.71 21.75 -6.39
CA LEU A 95 14.29 21.19 -7.67
C LEU A 95 15.23 20.07 -8.13
N GLU A 96 16.54 20.26 -8.01
CA GLU A 96 17.55 19.24 -8.34
C GLU A 96 17.43 18.02 -7.44
N ALA A 97 17.34 18.22 -6.11
CA ALA A 97 17.18 17.13 -5.15
C ALA A 97 15.89 16.33 -5.43
N ALA A 98 14.78 17.02 -5.70
CA ALA A 98 13.53 16.35 -6.03
C ALA A 98 13.62 15.61 -7.38
N ALA A 99 14.30 16.16 -8.38
CA ALA A 99 14.51 15.46 -9.65
C ALA A 99 15.27 14.15 -9.44
N ASP A 100 16.37 14.19 -8.68
CA ASP A 100 17.19 13.02 -8.41
C ASP A 100 16.39 11.93 -7.66
N ASP A 101 15.62 12.30 -6.64
CA ASP A 101 14.77 11.37 -5.88
C ASP A 101 13.68 10.72 -6.76
N GLU A 102 12.95 11.52 -7.55
CA GLU A 102 11.92 11.00 -8.43
C GLU A 102 12.51 10.10 -9.52
N LEU A 103 13.59 10.52 -10.18
CA LEU A 103 14.25 9.76 -11.24
C LEU A 103 14.87 8.46 -10.71
N ALA A 104 15.41 8.47 -9.49
CA ALA A 104 15.87 7.26 -8.84
C ALA A 104 14.72 6.28 -8.57
N SER A 105 13.56 6.79 -8.11
CA SER A 105 12.37 5.96 -7.87
C SER A 105 11.82 5.32 -9.16
N MET A 106 11.96 6.00 -10.30
CA MET A 106 11.59 5.48 -11.62
C MET A 106 12.44 4.28 -12.07
N ARG A 107 13.61 4.04 -11.45
CA ARG A 107 14.50 2.89 -11.72
C ARG A 107 14.33 1.68 -10.78
N ARG A 108 13.35 1.72 -9.87
CA ARG A 108 12.95 0.54 -9.08
C ARG A 108 12.72 -0.70 -9.98
N GLY A 109 13.00 -1.91 -9.50
CA GLY A 109 12.80 -3.13 -10.31
C GLY A 109 13.82 -3.36 -11.45
N ASP A 110 14.57 -2.34 -11.89
CA ASP A 110 15.61 -2.49 -12.93
C ASP A 110 16.65 -3.54 -12.52
N LYS A 111 17.09 -3.50 -11.25
CA LYS A 111 18.03 -4.49 -10.68
C LYS A 111 17.49 -5.92 -10.73
N ILE A 112 16.18 -6.11 -10.56
CA ILE A 112 15.55 -7.43 -10.62
C ILE A 112 15.59 -7.93 -12.06
N LEU A 113 15.18 -7.09 -13.02
CA LEU A 113 15.22 -7.43 -14.45
C LEU A 113 16.66 -7.70 -14.92
N GLU A 114 17.64 -6.88 -14.53
CA GLU A 114 19.06 -7.10 -14.82
C GLU A 114 19.53 -8.47 -14.31
N ALA A 115 19.19 -8.81 -13.07
CA ALA A 115 19.51 -10.11 -12.51
C ALA A 115 18.84 -11.26 -13.29
N VAL A 116 17.56 -11.14 -13.64
CA VAL A 116 16.87 -12.15 -14.45
C VAL A 116 17.53 -12.32 -15.82
N ILE A 117 17.86 -11.21 -16.50
CA ILE A 117 18.50 -11.22 -17.82
C ILE A 117 19.85 -11.94 -17.77
N ALA A 118 20.63 -11.72 -16.72
CA ALA A 118 21.94 -12.35 -16.56
C ALA A 118 21.84 -13.82 -16.11
N LEU A 119 20.98 -14.13 -15.13
CA LEU A 119 20.95 -15.44 -14.48
C LEU A 119 20.12 -16.47 -15.24
N SER A 120 19.04 -16.09 -15.92
CA SER A 120 18.16 -17.05 -16.59
C SER A 120 18.85 -17.87 -17.68
N PRO A 121 19.70 -17.29 -18.57
CA PRO A 121 20.45 -18.05 -19.55
C PRO A 121 21.50 -18.97 -18.90
N MET A 122 22.13 -18.51 -17.81
CA MET A 122 23.12 -19.31 -17.07
C MET A 122 22.47 -20.53 -16.41
N LEU A 123 21.27 -20.38 -15.84
CA LEU A 123 20.48 -21.51 -15.32
C LEU A 123 20.04 -22.45 -16.45
N GLY A 124 19.68 -21.91 -17.61
CA GLY A 124 19.38 -22.69 -18.81
C GLY A 124 20.56 -23.59 -19.21
N LEU A 125 21.76 -23.02 -19.28
CA LEU A 125 23.01 -23.73 -19.59
C LEU A 125 23.41 -24.71 -18.48
N LEU A 126 23.18 -24.37 -17.21
CA LEU A 126 23.36 -25.33 -16.11
C LEU A 126 22.45 -26.55 -16.29
N GLY A 127 21.21 -26.33 -16.72
CA GLY A 127 20.27 -27.40 -17.06
C GLY A 127 20.81 -28.35 -18.12
N THR A 128 21.47 -27.84 -19.16
CA THR A 128 22.08 -28.72 -20.19
C THR A 128 23.25 -29.52 -19.66
N VAL A 129 24.12 -28.89 -18.86
CA VAL A 129 25.25 -29.58 -18.22
C VAL A 129 24.76 -30.72 -17.32
N LEU A 130 23.73 -30.48 -16.50
CA LEU A 130 23.15 -31.50 -15.62
C LEU A 130 22.48 -32.62 -16.41
N GLY A 131 21.71 -32.30 -17.45
CA GLY A 131 21.08 -33.31 -18.31
C GLY A 131 22.10 -34.19 -19.04
N LEU A 132 23.20 -33.60 -19.52
CA LEU A 132 24.31 -34.36 -20.12
C LEU A 132 25.01 -35.28 -19.11
N ILE A 133 25.30 -34.80 -17.90
CA ILE A 133 25.90 -35.62 -16.83
C ILE A 133 25.02 -36.82 -16.51
N ASN A 134 23.71 -36.61 -16.36
CA ASN A 134 22.76 -37.68 -16.07
C ASN A 134 22.66 -38.69 -17.22
N SER A 135 22.57 -38.20 -18.46
CA SER A 135 22.45 -39.03 -19.66
C SER A 135 23.69 -39.90 -19.89
N LEU A 136 24.88 -39.35 -19.69
CA LEU A 136 26.14 -40.10 -19.85
C LEU A 136 26.41 -41.01 -18.65
N GLY A 137 26.01 -40.61 -17.44
CA GLY A 137 26.16 -41.42 -16.22
C GLY A 137 25.27 -42.67 -16.19
N SER A 138 24.13 -42.66 -16.90
CA SER A 138 23.26 -43.85 -17.02
C SER A 138 23.81 -44.93 -17.96
N ILE A 139 24.86 -44.64 -18.74
CA ILE A 139 25.49 -45.64 -19.61
C ILE A 139 26.29 -46.62 -18.74
N ARG A 140 25.70 -47.78 -18.47
CA ARG A 140 26.40 -48.90 -17.82
C ARG A 140 27.38 -49.55 -18.80
N LEU A 141 28.61 -49.80 -18.34
CA LEU A 141 29.76 -50.26 -19.12
C LEU A 141 29.64 -51.68 -19.75
N GLY A 142 28.43 -52.20 -19.95
CA GLY A 142 28.18 -53.52 -20.53
C GLY A 142 26.86 -53.67 -21.29
N ASP A 143 26.05 -52.61 -21.41
CA ASP A 143 24.72 -52.64 -22.03
C ASP A 143 24.65 -51.71 -23.25
N ILE A 144 25.57 -51.90 -24.20
CA ILE A 144 25.65 -51.13 -25.44
C ILE A 144 24.61 -51.68 -26.44
N GLY A 145 23.35 -51.72 -26.02
CA GLY A 145 22.17 -52.02 -26.85
C GLY A 145 21.47 -50.75 -27.32
N THR A 146 20.50 -50.89 -28.24
CA THR A 146 19.67 -49.79 -28.77
C THR A 146 18.89 -49.02 -27.70
N SER A 147 18.61 -49.62 -26.55
CA SER A 147 17.97 -49.00 -25.38
C SER A 147 18.82 -47.87 -24.78
N SER A 148 20.10 -48.11 -24.55
CA SER A 148 21.02 -47.12 -23.96
C SER A 148 21.22 -45.88 -24.85
N ALA A 149 21.12 -46.03 -26.18
CA ALA A 149 21.19 -44.90 -27.11
C ALA A 149 19.92 -44.04 -27.11
N SER A 150 18.75 -44.65 -26.90
CA SER A 150 17.46 -43.95 -26.77
C SER A 150 17.43 -43.07 -25.53
N ASP A 151 17.87 -43.59 -24.38
CA ASP A 151 17.83 -42.88 -23.09
C ASP A 151 18.74 -41.65 -23.08
N VAL A 152 19.92 -41.76 -23.69
CA VAL A 152 20.84 -40.61 -23.85
C VAL A 152 20.23 -39.53 -24.73
N THR A 153 19.58 -39.91 -25.82
CA THR A 153 18.93 -38.96 -26.74
C THR A 153 17.78 -38.23 -26.05
N LEU A 154 17.02 -38.93 -25.21
CA LEU A 154 15.93 -38.34 -24.43
C LEU A 154 16.47 -37.30 -23.41
N GLY A 155 17.48 -37.67 -22.63
CA GLY A 155 18.04 -36.79 -21.59
C GLY A 155 18.75 -35.55 -22.15
N ILE A 156 19.33 -35.62 -23.36
CA ILE A 156 19.83 -34.44 -24.09
C ILE A 156 18.68 -33.53 -24.52
N GLY A 157 17.60 -34.10 -25.08
CA GLY A 157 16.43 -33.35 -25.50
C GLY A 157 15.75 -32.61 -24.36
N GLU A 158 15.64 -33.26 -23.20
CA GLU A 158 15.16 -32.70 -21.95
C GLU A 158 16.00 -31.50 -21.47
N ALA A 159 17.32 -31.63 -21.53
CA ALA A 159 18.26 -30.56 -21.18
C ALA A 159 18.10 -29.30 -22.06
N LEU A 160 17.85 -29.49 -23.36
CA LEU A 160 17.67 -28.38 -24.30
C LEU A 160 16.40 -27.56 -24.02
N ILE A 161 15.34 -28.16 -23.46
CA ILE A 161 14.11 -27.45 -23.10
C ILE A 161 14.40 -26.39 -22.02
N THR A 162 15.20 -26.72 -21.01
CA THR A 162 15.59 -25.81 -19.93
C THR A 162 16.40 -24.63 -20.46
N THR A 163 17.32 -24.86 -21.40
CA THR A 163 18.06 -23.79 -22.08
C THR A 163 17.13 -22.88 -22.88
N ALA A 164 16.25 -23.45 -23.70
CA ALA A 164 15.31 -22.67 -24.50
C ALA A 164 14.42 -21.78 -23.61
N THR A 165 13.94 -22.33 -22.48
CA THR A 165 13.11 -21.59 -21.54
C THR A 165 13.89 -20.46 -20.85
N GLY A 166 15.14 -20.71 -20.44
CA GLY A 166 16.00 -19.69 -19.84
C GLY A 166 16.29 -18.52 -20.78
N LEU A 167 16.49 -18.82 -22.07
CA LEU A 167 16.66 -17.80 -23.11
C LEU A 167 15.38 -16.99 -23.34
N ILE A 168 14.22 -17.64 -23.42
CA ILE A 168 12.93 -16.96 -23.60
C ILE A 168 12.68 -15.97 -22.46
N VAL A 169 12.85 -16.41 -21.21
CA VAL A 169 12.69 -15.55 -20.02
C VAL A 169 13.64 -14.35 -20.08
N ALA A 170 14.91 -14.57 -20.44
CA ALA A 170 15.90 -13.51 -20.55
C ALA A 170 15.57 -12.50 -21.65
N ILE A 171 15.16 -12.97 -22.84
CA ILE A 171 14.83 -12.13 -23.99
C ILE A 171 13.63 -11.23 -23.66
N VAL A 172 12.55 -11.81 -23.12
CA VAL A 172 11.37 -11.04 -22.73
C VAL A 172 11.72 -9.99 -21.67
N SER A 173 12.47 -10.39 -20.65
CA SER A 173 12.92 -9.48 -19.59
C SER A 173 13.77 -8.33 -20.15
N LEU A 174 14.68 -8.63 -21.08
CA LEU A 174 15.55 -7.64 -21.72
C LEU A 174 14.74 -6.64 -22.56
N THR A 175 13.75 -7.10 -23.31
CA THR A 175 12.89 -6.21 -24.12
C THR A 175 12.19 -5.18 -23.22
N PHE A 176 11.57 -5.61 -22.13
CA PHE A 176 10.88 -4.70 -21.22
C PHE A 176 11.84 -3.81 -20.43
N TYR A 177 12.99 -4.33 -20.00
CA TYR A 177 14.04 -3.53 -19.38
C TYR A 177 14.49 -2.38 -20.27
N ARG A 178 14.73 -2.64 -21.57
CA ARG A 178 15.10 -1.60 -22.55
C ARG A 178 13.98 -0.59 -22.76
N LEU A 179 12.73 -1.04 -22.79
CA LEU A 179 11.57 -0.15 -22.87
C LEU A 179 11.51 0.80 -21.67
N PHE A 180 11.64 0.28 -20.44
CA PHE A 180 11.60 1.10 -19.22
C PHE A 180 12.77 2.07 -19.12
N GLN A 181 13.96 1.68 -19.58
CA GLN A 181 15.10 2.60 -19.72
C GLN A 181 14.77 3.75 -20.68
N ALA A 182 14.21 3.46 -21.85
CA ALA A 182 13.85 4.50 -22.82
C ALA A 182 12.82 5.49 -22.25
N LEU A 183 11.82 4.99 -21.54
CA LEU A 183 10.84 5.83 -20.85
C LEU A 183 11.50 6.69 -19.75
N SER A 184 12.39 6.11 -18.95
CA SER A 184 13.16 6.83 -17.92
C SER A 184 14.01 7.96 -18.52
N PHE A 185 14.70 7.71 -19.63
CA PHE A 185 15.47 8.74 -20.32
C PHE A 185 14.61 9.88 -20.86
N SER A 186 13.38 9.58 -21.28
CA SER A 186 12.41 10.61 -21.69
C SER A 186 12.06 11.52 -20.51
N GLN A 187 11.80 10.94 -19.33
CA GLN A 187 11.45 11.70 -18.13
C GLN A 187 12.55 12.64 -17.66
N ILE A 188 13.82 12.23 -17.74
CA ILE A 188 14.97 13.10 -17.42
C ILE A 188 14.92 14.39 -18.25
N LYS A 189 14.56 14.29 -19.54
CA LYS A 189 14.44 15.45 -20.42
C LYS A 189 13.29 16.36 -20.01
N VAL A 190 12.15 15.78 -19.63
CA VAL A 190 10.99 16.56 -19.17
C VAL A 190 11.32 17.29 -17.88
N PHE A 191 11.85 16.59 -16.88
CA PHE A 191 12.23 17.17 -15.59
C PHE A 191 13.23 18.31 -15.76
N ARG A 192 14.28 18.12 -16.56
CA ARG A 192 15.27 19.17 -16.82
C ARG A 192 14.65 20.37 -17.52
N LYS A 193 13.82 20.15 -18.55
CA LYS A 193 13.18 21.24 -19.30
C LYS A 193 12.26 22.06 -18.40
N VAL A 194 11.34 21.38 -17.71
CA VAL A 194 10.32 22.03 -16.87
C VAL A 194 10.96 22.65 -15.64
N GLY A 195 11.94 21.98 -15.04
CA GLY A 195 12.67 22.50 -13.90
C GLY A 195 13.40 23.81 -14.23
N ASN A 196 14.20 23.81 -15.31
CA ASN A 196 14.90 25.02 -15.74
C ASN A 196 13.94 26.15 -16.07
N GLU A 197 12.82 25.86 -16.73
CA GLU A 197 11.81 26.87 -17.04
C GLU A 197 11.18 27.46 -15.78
N LEU A 198 10.81 26.61 -14.82
CA LEU A 198 10.25 27.05 -13.54
C LEU A 198 11.25 27.88 -12.74
N GLU A 199 12.52 27.46 -12.70
CA GLU A 199 13.60 28.20 -12.04
C GLU A 199 13.80 29.58 -12.67
N LEU A 200 13.81 29.67 -14.01
CA LEU A 200 13.94 30.94 -14.72
C LEU A 200 12.80 31.91 -14.40
N LEU A 201 11.55 31.42 -14.43
CA LEU A 201 10.38 32.21 -14.07
C LEU A 201 10.46 32.68 -12.62
N TYR A 202 10.89 31.80 -11.73
CA TYR A 202 11.02 32.10 -10.31
C TYR A 202 12.09 33.16 -10.04
N ARG A 203 13.24 33.09 -10.73
CA ARG A 203 14.30 34.10 -10.66
C ARG A 203 13.85 35.47 -11.18
N GLN A 204 12.96 35.50 -12.19
CA GLN A 204 12.41 36.75 -12.71
C GLN A 204 11.42 37.41 -11.74
N ASP A 205 10.56 36.62 -11.10
CA ASP A 205 9.47 37.12 -10.25
C ASP A 205 9.79 37.12 -8.75
N TRP A 206 11.03 36.79 -8.37
CA TRP A 206 11.47 36.49 -6.99
C TRP A 206 10.80 37.33 -5.87
N PRO A 207 10.79 38.67 -5.92
CA PRO A 207 10.21 39.47 -4.83
C PRO A 207 8.68 39.30 -4.70
N GLN A 208 7.98 39.07 -5.82
CA GLN A 208 6.53 38.93 -5.86
C GLN A 208 6.07 37.53 -5.48
N VAL A 209 6.89 36.50 -5.71
CA VAL A 209 6.52 35.13 -5.36
C VAL A 209 6.38 34.95 -3.85
N GLN A 210 7.28 35.59 -3.08
CA GLN A 210 7.29 35.48 -1.62
C GLN A 210 5.97 35.93 -0.99
N SER A 211 5.45 37.09 -1.42
CA SER A 211 4.22 37.64 -0.87
C SER A 211 3.01 36.76 -1.17
N GLN A 212 2.90 36.23 -2.40
CA GLN A 212 1.80 35.37 -2.80
C GLN A 212 1.77 34.03 -2.05
N LEU A 213 2.93 33.34 -1.96
CA LEU A 213 3.00 32.05 -1.29
C LEU A 213 2.77 32.17 0.23
N GLN A 214 3.20 33.27 0.84
CA GLN A 214 2.96 33.51 2.26
C GLN A 214 1.47 33.71 2.59
N VAL A 215 0.72 34.44 1.74
CA VAL A 215 -0.73 34.62 1.91
C VAL A 215 -1.46 33.27 1.86
N ILE A 216 -1.11 32.41 0.91
CA ILE A 216 -1.74 31.10 0.76
C ILE A 216 -1.42 30.19 1.93
N ARG A 217 -0.16 30.18 2.37
CA ARG A 217 0.23 29.39 3.55
C ARG A 217 -0.50 29.82 4.81
N ASN A 218 -0.67 31.12 5.02
CA ASN A 218 -1.41 31.64 6.16
C ASN A 218 -2.89 31.24 6.10
N GLN A 219 -3.50 31.28 4.91
CA GLN A 219 -4.86 30.79 4.71
C GLN A 219 -4.96 29.28 4.99
N GLU A 220 -4.01 28.48 4.52
CA GLU A 220 -4.00 27.03 4.74
C GLU A 220 -3.83 26.68 6.22
N ALA A 221 -2.92 27.36 6.93
CA ALA A 221 -2.74 27.16 8.37
C ALA A 221 -4.00 27.55 9.17
N GLN A 222 -4.73 28.57 8.73
CA GLN A 222 -6.02 28.93 9.32
C GLN A 222 -7.08 27.86 9.07
N LEU A 223 -7.17 27.34 7.85
CA LEU A 223 -8.12 26.27 7.50
C LEU A 223 -7.82 24.97 8.27
N GLU A 224 -6.55 24.62 8.43
CA GLU A 224 -6.11 23.45 9.20
C GLU A 224 -6.42 23.63 10.69
N TYR A 225 -6.11 24.80 11.26
CA TYR A 225 -6.49 25.14 12.63
C TYR A 225 -8.01 25.11 12.86
N GLU A 226 -8.80 25.63 11.93
CA GLU A 226 -10.25 25.58 12.00
C GLU A 226 -10.79 24.16 11.87
N ALA A 227 -10.21 23.34 10.99
CA ALA A 227 -10.56 21.93 10.86
C ALA A 227 -10.26 21.16 12.15
N ASP A 228 -9.08 21.33 12.73
CA ASP A 228 -8.68 20.71 14.00
C ASP A 228 -9.56 21.17 15.16
N ARG A 229 -9.84 22.48 15.25
CA ARG A 229 -10.74 23.04 16.26
C ARG A 229 -12.16 22.47 16.12
N ASN A 230 -12.67 22.35 14.90
CA ASN A 230 -14.00 21.79 14.64
C ASN A 230 -14.03 20.29 14.93
N HIS A 231 -12.94 19.56 14.64
CA HIS A 231 -12.82 18.13 14.93
C HIS A 231 -12.74 17.88 16.45
N ALA A 232 -12.00 18.72 17.18
CA ALA A 232 -11.95 18.70 18.64
C ALA A 232 -13.30 19.08 19.27
N PHE A 233 -13.98 20.08 18.72
CA PHE A 233 -15.32 20.49 19.15
C PHE A 233 -16.35 19.38 18.93
N ASN A 234 -16.34 18.72 17.76
CA ASN A 234 -17.29 17.65 17.47
C ASN A 234 -17.07 16.40 18.36
N ASN A 235 -15.82 16.06 18.65
CA ASN A 235 -15.49 14.98 19.58
C ASN A 235 -15.92 15.30 21.02
N ASN A 236 -15.71 16.53 21.50
CA ASN A 236 -16.17 16.94 22.83
C ASN A 236 -17.70 17.06 22.91
N SER A 237 -18.35 17.46 21.80
CA SER A 237 -19.82 17.51 21.73
C SER A 237 -20.40 16.10 21.82
N HIS A 238 -19.85 15.12 21.08
CA HIS A 238 -20.25 13.70 21.21
C HIS A 238 -19.96 13.10 22.59
N ALA A 239 -18.82 13.44 23.22
CA ALA A 239 -18.54 13.00 24.58
C ALA A 239 -19.55 13.58 25.59
N SER A 240 -19.92 14.85 25.42
CA SER A 240 -20.92 15.52 26.28
C SER A 240 -22.32 14.93 26.11
N THR A 241 -22.74 14.56 24.90
CA THR A 241 -24.04 13.88 24.68
C THR A 241 -24.06 12.47 25.28
N ILE A 242 -22.95 11.73 25.18
CA ILE A 242 -22.84 10.38 25.77
C ILE A 242 -22.85 10.46 27.30
N ASP A 243 -22.23 11.47 27.90
CA ASP A 243 -22.22 11.65 29.35
C ASP A 243 -23.58 12.14 29.89
N LEU A 244 -24.31 12.97 29.12
CA LEU A 244 -25.70 13.34 29.43
C LEU A 244 -26.64 12.13 29.36
N ASP A 245 -26.57 11.34 28.28
CA ASP A 245 -27.38 10.13 28.09
C ASP A 245 -27.12 9.08 29.18
N LYS A 246 -25.86 8.87 29.58
CA LYS A 246 -25.51 7.99 30.71
C LYS A 246 -25.97 8.53 32.07
N SER A 247 -25.99 9.85 32.24
CA SER A 247 -26.50 10.45 33.48
C SER A 247 -28.02 10.26 33.60
N GLU A 248 -28.76 10.47 32.51
CA GLU A 248 -30.21 10.22 32.44
C GLU A 248 -30.53 8.73 32.62
N GLU A 249 -29.78 7.82 31.99
CA GLU A 249 -29.97 6.37 32.13
C GLU A 249 -29.63 5.88 33.56
N SER A 250 -28.67 6.53 34.24
CA SER A 250 -28.32 6.22 35.63
C SER A 250 -29.37 6.72 36.63
N GLU A 251 -29.97 7.89 36.38
CA GLU A 251 -31.08 8.41 37.17
C GLU A 251 -32.33 7.54 37.00
N GLU A 252 -32.69 7.15 35.78
CA GLU A 252 -33.82 6.24 35.52
C GLU A 252 -33.64 4.87 36.19
N ARG A 253 -32.43 4.29 36.14
CA ARG A 253 -32.14 3.01 36.83
C ARG A 253 -32.25 3.14 38.34
N SER A 254 -31.84 4.27 38.92
CA SER A 254 -31.95 4.51 40.36
C SER A 254 -33.42 4.66 40.81
N LEU A 255 -34.25 5.32 40.00
CA LEU A 255 -35.68 5.50 40.24
C LEU A 255 -36.42 4.15 40.14
N ASN A 256 -36.12 3.34 39.13
CA ASN A 256 -36.71 2.01 38.99
C ASN A 256 -36.31 1.06 40.14
N HIS A 257 -35.05 1.11 40.60
CA HIS A 257 -34.63 0.31 41.75
C HIS A 257 -35.39 0.69 43.03
N ARG A 258 -35.53 1.99 43.31
CA ARG A 258 -36.35 2.49 44.44
C ARG A 258 -37.80 2.06 44.35
N ASN A 259 -38.42 2.12 43.17
CA ASN A 259 -39.80 1.69 42.99
C ASN A 259 -39.98 0.17 43.19
N THR A 260 -38.98 -0.61 42.79
CA THR A 260 -38.97 -2.07 42.98
C THR A 260 -38.82 -2.45 44.45
N GLU A 261 -37.98 -1.74 45.22
CA GLU A 261 -37.89 -1.94 46.68
C GLU A 261 -39.17 -1.54 47.40
N ILE A 262 -39.84 -0.46 46.99
CA ILE A 262 -41.11 -0.05 47.58
C ILE A 262 -42.18 -1.12 47.33
N GLN A 263 -42.27 -1.68 46.13
CA GLN A 263 -43.20 -2.79 45.84
C GLN A 263 -42.89 -4.03 46.67
N ARG A 264 -41.61 -4.41 46.78
CA ARG A 264 -41.19 -5.57 47.57
C ARG A 264 -41.50 -5.40 49.06
N ASN A 265 -41.29 -4.20 49.62
CA ASN A 265 -41.62 -3.92 51.01
C ASN A 265 -43.14 -3.89 51.24
N THR A 266 -43.93 -3.47 50.24
CA THR A 266 -45.39 -3.53 50.31
C THR A 266 -45.89 -4.99 50.26
N GLU A 267 -45.25 -5.86 49.49
CA GLU A 267 -45.53 -7.32 49.47
C GLU A 267 -45.10 -8.03 50.75
N ILE A 268 -43.96 -7.67 51.36
CA ILE A 268 -43.55 -8.26 52.63
C ILE A 268 -44.55 -7.89 53.74
N GLN A 269 -45.05 -6.66 53.73
CA GLN A 269 -46.03 -6.20 54.72
C GLN A 269 -47.41 -6.86 54.53
N SER A 270 -47.80 -7.26 53.32
CA SER A 270 -49.02 -8.05 53.08
C SER A 270 -48.88 -9.52 53.48
N VAL A 271 -47.67 -10.09 53.43
CA VAL A 271 -47.39 -11.46 53.89
C VAL A 271 -47.32 -11.53 55.42
N GLU A 272 -46.67 -10.57 56.10
CA GLU A 272 -46.64 -10.52 57.58
C GLU A 272 -48.02 -10.32 58.21
N THR A 273 -48.95 -9.66 57.51
CA THR A 273 -50.33 -9.50 58.00
C THR A 273 -51.16 -10.79 57.86
N SER A 274 -50.68 -11.77 57.08
CA SER A 274 -51.36 -13.05 56.87
C SER A 274 -50.91 -14.14 57.87
N GLU A 275 -49.75 -13.98 58.50
CA GLU A 275 -49.16 -14.93 59.46
C GLU A 275 -49.54 -14.67 60.93
N HIS A 276 -50.46 -13.74 61.19
CA HIS A 276 -50.91 -13.35 62.53
C HIS A 276 -52.39 -13.67 62.82
N LEU A 277 -52.99 -14.61 62.08
CA LEU A 277 -54.40 -14.99 62.21
C LEU A 277 -54.66 -16.48 62.50
N GLU A 278 -53.64 -17.29 62.77
CA GLU A 278 -53.80 -18.69 63.20
C GLU A 278 -53.13 -18.90 64.57
N ASP A 279 -53.80 -18.49 65.65
CA ASP A 279 -53.69 -19.11 66.99
C ASP A 279 -54.65 -18.42 67.97
N ASP A 280 -55.96 -18.67 67.79
CA ASP A 280 -56.94 -18.54 68.88
C ASP A 280 -58.21 -19.34 68.53
N GLU A 281 -58.49 -20.41 69.28
CA GLU A 281 -59.80 -21.05 69.59
C GLU A 281 -59.61 -22.56 69.80
N LYS A 282 -59.56 -23.07 71.05
CA LYS A 282 -60.70 -23.45 71.94
C LYS A 282 -60.77 -24.99 72.10
N PRO A 283 -61.58 -25.57 73.01
CA PRO A 283 -61.81 -25.24 74.42
C PRO A 283 -61.91 -26.51 75.31
N ASP A 284 -62.20 -26.31 76.59
CA ASP A 284 -63.04 -27.10 77.50
C ASP A 284 -62.90 -28.64 77.52
N GLU A 285 -62.55 -29.18 78.70
CA GLU A 285 -63.41 -30.20 79.30
C GLU A 285 -63.30 -30.20 80.84
N GLU A 286 -64.49 -30.08 81.42
CA GLU A 286 -64.91 -30.18 82.80
C GLU A 286 -65.05 -31.67 83.21
N GLU A 287 -65.40 -31.92 84.46
CA GLU A 287 -65.70 -33.23 85.09
C GLU A 287 -64.46 -34.03 85.58
N ASP A 288 -64.42 -34.64 86.77
CA ASP A 288 -65.46 -34.93 87.74
C ASP A 288 -64.84 -35.34 89.09
N ARG A 289 -65.57 -35.03 90.17
CA ARG A 289 -65.80 -35.80 91.41
C ARG A 289 -64.67 -36.38 92.30
N ILE A 290 -64.68 -35.86 93.54
CA ILE A 290 -64.98 -36.53 94.84
C ILE A 290 -64.15 -37.75 95.28
N ASN A 291 -63.73 -37.64 96.56
CA ASN A 291 -63.21 -38.62 97.54
C ASN A 291 -61.70 -38.84 97.62
#